data_AF-A0A432GSR8-F1
#
_entry.id   AF-A0A432GSR8-F1
#
_cell.length_a   1.000
_cell.length_b   1.000
_cell.length_c   1.000
_cell.angle_alpha   90.00
_cell.angle_beta   90.00
_cell.angle_gamma   90.00
#
_symmetry.space_group_name_H-M   'P 1'
#
loop_
_entity.id
_entity.type
_entity.pdbx_description
1 polymer ?
#
loop_
_entity_poly.entity_id
_entity_poly.type
_entity_poly.pdbx_seq_one_letter_code
_entity_poly.pdbx_strand_id
1 'polypeptide(L)' 'EVIGIHIKDDLITKEGLVDVGRMRPLGRLGYNDYTEVDSNTIFTMVRPD' A
#
# COMPACT_ATOMS: atom_id res chain seq x y z
N GLU A 1 -14.35 -15.66 2.61
CA GLU A 1 -14.96 -14.49 1.96
C GLU A 1 -14.69 -13.26 2.83
N VAL A 2 -14.31 -12.13 2.22
CA VAL A 2 -14.16 -10.87 2.96
C VAL A 2 -15.50 -10.15 2.93
N ILE A 3 -16.07 -9.85 4.10
CA ILE A 3 -17.42 -9.25 4.24
C ILE A 3 -17.39 -7.74 4.50
N GLY A 4 -16.21 -7.17 4.75
CA GLY A 4 -16.04 -5.75 5.03
C GLY A 4 -14.57 -5.40 5.29
N ILE A 5 -14.21 -4.13 5.07
CA ILE A 5 -12.87 -3.57 5.30
C ILE A 5 -13.06 -2.18 5.94
N HIS A 6 -12.31 -1.90 7.00
CA HIS A 6 -12.23 -0.56 7.57
C HIS A 6 -10.99 0.16 7.03
N ILE A 7 -11.20 1.25 6.31
CA ILE A 7 -10.16 2.13 5.77
C ILE A 7 -10.44 3.53 6.30
N LYS A 8 -9.41 4.29 6.64
CA LYS A 8 -9.59 5.71 6.92
C LYS A 8 -9.93 6.42 5.62
N ASP A 9 -11.00 7.22 5.61
CA ASP A 9 -11.50 7.88 4.40
C ASP A 9 -10.42 8.73 3.70
N ASP A 10 -9.49 9.31 4.47
CA ASP A 10 -8.40 10.14 3.95
C ASP A 10 -7.31 9.37 3.20
N LEU A 11 -7.32 8.04 3.27
CA LEU A 11 -6.43 7.14 2.52
C LEU A 11 -7.06 6.65 1.21
N ILE A 12 -8.27 7.10 0.88
CA ILE A 12 -8.92 6.80 -0.41
C ILE A 12 -8.65 7.97 -1.36
N THR A 13 -8.02 7.69 -2.50
CA THR A 13 -7.75 8.70 -3.53
C THR A 13 -9.05 9.13 -4.21
N LYS A 14 -9.00 10.22 -4.99
CA LYS A 14 -10.18 10.71 -5.73
C LYS A 14 -10.70 9.71 -6.76
N GLU A 15 -9.83 8.81 -7.19
CA GLU A 15 -10.09 7.73 -8.14
C GLU A 15 -10.63 6.46 -7.46
N GLY A 16 -10.83 6.50 -6.13
CA GLY A 16 -11.33 5.36 -5.35
C GLY A 16 -10.27 4.29 -5.07
N LEU A 17 -8.98 4.60 -5.27
CA LEU A 17 -7.88 3.69 -4.95
C LEU A 17 -7.41 3.91 -3.51
N VAL A 18 -6.76 2.91 -2.92
CA VAL A 18 -6.09 3.08 -1.62
C VAL A 18 -4.72 3.71 -1.84
N ASP A 19 -4.45 4.81 -1.16
CA ASP A 19 -3.15 5.47 -1.14
C ASP A 19 -2.18 4.68 -0.24
N VAL A 20 -1.53 3.69 -0.83
CA VAL A 20 -0.57 2.81 -0.12
C VAL A 20 0.61 3.60 0.42
N GLY A 21 1.08 4.62 -0.29
CA GLY A 21 2.22 5.45 0.12
C GLY A 21 1.92 6.23 1.40
N ARG A 22 0.70 6.75 1.56
CA ARG A 22 0.24 7.39 2.82
C ARG A 22 -0.16 6.39 3.90
N MET A 23 -0.59 5.19 3.52
CA MET A 23 -0.95 4.12 4.47
C MET A 23 0.25 3.59 5.24
N ARG A 24 1.46 3.66 4.68
CA ARG A 24 2.73 3.23 5.28
C ARG A 24 2.71 1.80 5.84
N PRO A 25 2.32 0.78 5.05
CA PRO A 25 2.33 -0.60 5.52
C PRO A 25 3.75 -1.10 5.78
N LEU A 26 3.88 -2.02 6.74
CA LEU A 26 5.13 -2.70 7.05
C LEU A 26 5.21 -4.03 6.31
N GLY A 27 6.28 -4.22 5.55
CA GLY A 27 6.63 -5.50 4.94
C GLY A 27 7.60 -6.26 5.84
N ARG A 28 7.35 -7.55 6.05
CA ARG A 28 8.32 -8.45 6.69
C ARG A 28 9.33 -8.94 5.67
N LEU A 29 10.62 -8.85 6.01
CA LEU A 29 11.72 -9.39 5.21
C LEU A 29 12.29 -10.66 5.89
N GLY A 30 13.47 -11.08 5.45
CA GLY A 30 14.22 -12.15 6.11
C GLY A 30 14.62 -11.79 7.54
N TYR A 31 14.81 -12.79 8.39
CA TYR A 31 15.20 -12.61 9.79
C TYR A 31 14.26 -11.67 10.56
N ASN A 32 14.81 -10.65 11.22
CA ASN A 32 14.09 -9.61 11.95
C ASN A 32 14.08 -8.28 11.19
N ASP A 33 14.29 -8.31 9.87
CA ASP A 33 14.29 -7.13 9.04
C ASP A 33 12.87 -6.80 8.59
N TYR A 34 12.58 -5.50 8.55
CA TYR A 34 11.30 -4.94 8.12
C TYR A 34 11.56 -3.78 7.18
N THR A 35 10.64 -3.59 6.25
CA THR A 35 10.62 -2.42 5.38
C THR A 35 9.33 -1.64 5.60
N GLU A 36 9.42 -0.33 5.46
CA GLU A 36 8.28 0.58 5.40
C GLU A 36 8.06 0.98 3.95
N VAL A 37 6.82 0.90 3.50
CA VAL A 37 6.44 1.34 2.15
C VAL A 37 5.89 2.76 2.23
N ASP A 38 6.52 3.72 1.59
CA ASP A 38 6.08 5.12 1.54
C ASP A 38 5.97 5.63 0.09
N SER A 39 5.60 6.90 -0.06
CA SER A 39 5.48 7.52 -1.39
C SER A 39 6.83 7.67 -2.13
N ASN A 40 7.97 7.55 -1.45
CA ASN A 40 9.30 7.67 -2.06
C ASN A 40 9.81 6.33 -2.60
N THR A 41 9.31 5.22 -2.06
CA THR A 41 9.74 3.85 -2.36
C THR A 41 8.81 3.13 -3.34
N ILE A 42 7.56 3.60 -3.48
CA ILE A 42 6.59 3.07 -4.44
C ILE A 42 6.90 3.49 -5.88
N PHE A 43 6.70 2.56 -6.82
CA PHE A 43 6.67 2.81 -8.25
C PHE A 43 5.63 1.91 -8.94
N THR A 44 5.13 2.35 -10.08
CA THR A 44 4.17 1.57 -10.88
C THR A 44 4.90 0.82 -11.99
N MET A 45 4.68 -0.49 -12.08
CA MET A 45 5.16 -1.31 -13.19
C MET A 45 3.97 -1.78 -14.02
N VAL A 46 3.92 -1.35 -15.28
CA VAL A 46 2.93 -1.84 -16.24
C VAL A 46 3.44 -3.16 -16.80
N ARG A 47 2.55 -4.15 -16.92
CA ARG A 47 2.89 -5.44 -17.53
C ARG A 47 3.34 -5.21 -18.99
N PRO A 48 4.48 -5.76 -19.43
CA PRO A 48 4.87 -5.72 -20.84
C PRO A 48 3.86 -6.45 -21.73
N ASP A 49 3.77 -6.04 -23.01
CA ASP A 49 3.00 -6.77 -24.04
C ASP A 49 3.49 -8.22 -24.23
#